data_AF-A0AA35S495-F1
#
_entry.id   AF-A0AA35S495-F1
#
_cell.length_a   1.000
_cell.length_b   1.000
_cell.length_c   1.000
_cell.angle_alpha   90.00
_cell.angle_beta   90.00
_cell.angle_gamma   90.00
#
_symmetry.space_group_name_H-M   'P 1'
#
loop_
_entity.id
_entity.type
_entity.pdbx_description
1 polymer ?
#
loop_
_entity_poly.entity_id
_entity_poly.type
_entity_poly.pdbx_seq_one_letter_code
_entity_poly.pdbx_strand_id
1 'polypeptide(L)'
;MLGMDDRPDTDEHRRLLPHEAHGVRFISMGMLSSKETPVIWRGPMASRLVQQFFSGVVWGELDYLLVDLPPGTGDVQLTIAQTAALAGAVIVTTPQAVARTIAEKGLRMFQPVRVPVLGVIENMSSFACPHCGETTNIFSTGGGEEVAQDLGLPFLGGVPLDPRVVVAGDAGTPTVVRDPGTPAAVAFREIARKVALEVARSNQAERGGVAESVRVEGNAVVVRWHDGPEDRFGFEHLRNHCPCATCVDEWSGKRRSLTLLLPTNFAPKKLVPVGNYGVQIHWNDGHETGIYSHHLLRRLARQREEVTSPAG
;
A
#
# COMPACT_ATOMS: atom_id res chain seq x y z
N MET A 1 -22.78 -1.97 6.11
CA MET A 1 -21.94 -0.90 6.70
C MET A 1 -22.25 0.50 6.16
N LEU A 2 -22.28 0.73 4.84
CA LEU A 2 -22.48 2.08 4.27
C LEU A 2 -23.89 2.34 3.71
N GLY A 3 -24.78 1.34 3.75
CA GLY A 3 -26.20 1.51 3.41
C GLY A 3 -26.51 1.53 1.91
N MET A 4 -25.54 1.17 1.05
CA MET A 4 -25.75 1.04 -0.39
C MET A 4 -25.16 -0.29 -0.89
N ASP A 5 -25.96 -1.06 -1.62
CA ASP A 5 -25.58 -2.36 -2.18
C ASP A 5 -25.77 -2.44 -3.70
N ASP A 6 -26.29 -1.38 -4.32
CA ASP A 6 -26.61 -1.37 -5.75
C ASP A 6 -25.35 -1.39 -6.60
N ARG A 7 -25.49 -1.92 -7.82
CA ARG A 7 -24.38 -1.97 -8.77
C ARG A 7 -23.99 -0.54 -9.17
N PRO A 8 -22.69 -0.16 -9.14
CA PRO A 8 -22.23 1.15 -9.54
C PRO A 8 -22.47 1.41 -11.04
N ASP A 9 -22.80 2.67 -11.35
CA ASP A 9 -22.89 3.16 -12.73
C ASP A 9 -21.52 3.20 -13.41
N THR A 10 -21.53 3.37 -14.73
CA THR A 10 -20.31 3.54 -15.53
C THR A 10 -20.32 4.83 -16.32
N ASP A 11 -19.14 5.42 -16.52
CA ASP A 11 -18.94 6.54 -17.44
C ASP A 11 -18.99 6.11 -18.93
N GLU A 12 -18.87 7.09 -19.82
CA GLU A 12 -18.83 6.89 -21.28
C GLU A 12 -17.68 6.00 -21.77
N HIS A 13 -16.65 5.81 -20.95
CA HIS A 13 -15.49 4.95 -21.20
C HIS A 13 -15.61 3.58 -20.51
N ARG A 14 -16.79 3.24 -19.97
CA ARG A 14 -17.07 2.01 -19.22
C ARG A 14 -16.25 1.85 -17.93
N ARG A 15 -15.77 2.95 -17.35
CA ARG A 15 -15.15 2.94 -16.01
C ARG A 15 -16.23 3.05 -14.96
N LEU A 16 -16.04 2.37 -13.84
CA LEU A 16 -16.97 2.37 -12.70
C LEU A 16 -16.95 3.72 -11.99
N LEU A 17 -18.12 4.25 -11.67
CA LEU A 17 -18.29 5.40 -10.79
C LEU A 17 -18.44 4.89 -9.35
N PRO A 18 -17.57 5.27 -8.40
CA PRO A 18 -17.70 4.83 -7.02
C PRO A 18 -18.96 5.41 -6.39
N HIS A 19 -19.62 4.62 -5.54
CA HIS A 19 -20.71 5.14 -4.71
C HIS A 19 -20.16 6.10 -3.66
N GLU A 20 -20.99 7.04 -3.22
CA GLU A 20 -20.64 7.97 -2.15
C GLU A 20 -21.67 7.90 -1.02
N ALA A 21 -21.20 7.61 0.19
CA ALA A 21 -22.03 7.59 1.39
C ALA A 21 -21.22 8.17 2.55
N HIS A 22 -21.88 9.01 3.37
CA HIS A 22 -21.25 9.62 4.55
C HIS A 22 -19.94 10.37 4.24
N GLY A 23 -19.82 10.93 3.04
CA GLY A 23 -18.61 11.64 2.56
C GLY A 23 -17.45 10.73 2.16
N VAL A 24 -17.68 9.42 2.00
CA VAL A 24 -16.67 8.45 1.58
C VAL A 24 -17.07 7.82 0.26
N ARG A 25 -16.14 7.82 -0.70
CA ARG A 25 -16.27 7.09 -1.96
C ARG A 25 -15.85 5.64 -1.78
N PHE A 26 -16.63 4.70 -2.31
CA PHE A 26 -16.34 3.27 -2.15
C PHE A 26 -16.84 2.42 -3.32
N ILE A 27 -16.14 1.31 -3.52
CA ILE A 27 -16.51 0.21 -4.40
C ILE A 27 -16.28 -1.07 -3.59
N SER A 28 -17.16 -2.05 -3.74
CA SER A 28 -16.95 -3.39 -3.18
C SER A 28 -17.26 -4.46 -4.20
N MET A 29 -16.68 -5.65 -4.00
CA MET A 29 -17.02 -6.81 -4.81
C MET A 29 -18.47 -7.27 -4.65
N GLY A 30 -19.07 -7.03 -3.47
CA GLY A 30 -20.47 -7.37 -3.21
C GLY A 30 -21.44 -6.67 -4.17
N MET A 31 -21.05 -5.51 -4.72
CA MET A 31 -21.85 -4.73 -5.67
C MET A 31 -21.70 -5.21 -7.12
N LEU A 32 -20.59 -5.89 -7.43
CA LEU A 32 -20.28 -6.38 -8.78
C LEU A 32 -20.69 -7.84 -9.00
N SER A 33 -20.93 -8.58 -7.92
CA SER A 33 -21.38 -9.98 -7.95
C SER A 33 -22.90 -10.08 -7.84
N SER A 34 -23.49 -11.04 -8.56
CA SER A 34 -24.87 -11.46 -8.30
C SER A 34 -24.96 -12.11 -6.91
N LYS A 35 -25.98 -11.76 -6.11
CA LYS A 35 -26.18 -12.26 -4.73
C LYS A 35 -26.34 -13.79 -4.61
N GLU A 36 -26.48 -14.51 -5.72
CA GLU A 36 -26.87 -15.92 -5.77
C GLU A 36 -25.71 -16.92 -5.95
N THR A 37 -24.50 -16.48 -6.23
CA THR A 37 -23.37 -17.38 -6.54
C THR A 37 -22.18 -17.13 -5.62
N PRO A 38 -21.77 -18.11 -4.78
CA PRO A 38 -20.51 -18.03 -4.04
C PRO A 38 -19.35 -17.94 -5.04
N VAL A 39 -18.73 -16.76 -5.14
CA VAL A 39 -17.57 -16.58 -6.01
C VAL A 39 -16.38 -17.29 -5.37
N ILE A 40 -15.92 -18.38 -5.98
CA ILE A 40 -14.67 -19.04 -5.57
C ILE A 40 -13.51 -18.21 -6.09
N TRP A 41 -12.85 -17.51 -5.18
CA TRP A 41 -11.70 -16.65 -5.43
C TRP A 41 -10.47 -17.48 -5.76
N ARG A 42 -10.26 -17.78 -7.05
CA ARG A 42 -8.95 -18.26 -7.51
C ARG A 42 -8.01 -17.06 -7.65
N GLY A 43 -6.76 -17.18 -7.23
CA GLY A 43 -5.76 -16.09 -7.20
C GLY A 43 -5.76 -15.16 -8.43
N PRO A 44 -5.77 -15.69 -9.68
CA PRO A 44 -5.78 -14.86 -10.89
C PRO A 44 -7.02 -13.98 -11.11
N MET A 45 -8.14 -14.28 -10.44
CA MET A 45 -9.36 -13.48 -10.49
C MET A 45 -9.28 -12.30 -9.53
N ALA A 46 -8.78 -12.55 -8.31
CA ALA A 46 -8.59 -11.50 -7.31
C ALA A 46 -7.56 -10.46 -7.77
N SER A 47 -6.45 -10.89 -8.38
CA SER A 47 -5.45 -9.98 -8.96
C SER A 47 -6.02 -9.08 -10.06
N ARG A 48 -6.88 -9.63 -10.94
CA ARG A 48 -7.55 -8.84 -11.99
C ARG A 48 -8.52 -7.82 -11.43
N LEU A 49 -9.25 -8.17 -10.37
CA LEU A 49 -10.20 -7.28 -9.72
C LEU A 49 -9.50 -6.13 -8.99
N VAL A 50 -8.37 -6.42 -8.33
CA VAL A 50 -7.48 -5.39 -7.80
C VAL A 50 -7.09 -4.40 -8.90
N GLN A 51 -6.57 -4.88 -10.03
CA GLN A 51 -6.18 -4.02 -11.14
C GLN A 51 -7.38 -3.20 -11.68
N GLN A 52 -8.57 -3.81 -11.74
CA GLN A 52 -9.80 -3.12 -12.13
C GLN A 52 -10.20 -2.02 -11.13
N PHE A 53 -10.00 -2.21 -9.83
CA PHE A 53 -10.30 -1.17 -8.84
C PHE A 53 -9.32 0.01 -8.92
N PHE A 54 -8.05 -0.22 -9.24
CA PHE A 54 -7.09 0.87 -9.38
C PHE A 54 -7.19 1.61 -10.72
N SER A 55 -7.44 0.91 -11.83
CA SER A 55 -7.42 1.48 -13.18
C SER A 55 -8.80 1.73 -13.79
N GLY A 56 -9.82 0.98 -13.35
CA GLY A 56 -11.16 0.95 -13.92
C GLY A 56 -12.20 1.68 -13.09
N VAL A 57 -11.82 2.40 -12.03
CA VAL A 57 -12.72 3.20 -11.19
C VAL A 57 -12.33 4.67 -11.27
N VAL A 58 -13.31 5.56 -11.41
CA VAL A 58 -13.11 7.02 -11.43
C VAL A 58 -13.15 7.56 -10.01
N TRP A 59 -12.06 7.34 -9.27
CA TRP A 59 -11.95 7.77 -7.87
C TRP A 59 -11.99 9.30 -7.69
N GLY A 60 -11.56 10.05 -8.70
CA GLY A 60 -11.34 11.50 -8.61
C GLY A 60 -10.17 11.84 -7.68
N GLU A 61 -10.14 13.09 -7.19
CA GLU A 61 -9.18 13.52 -6.18
C GLU A 61 -9.52 12.91 -4.82
N LEU A 62 -8.52 12.34 -4.14
CA LEU A 62 -8.62 11.71 -2.83
C LEU A 62 -7.39 12.03 -1.98
N ASP A 63 -7.60 12.29 -0.69
CA ASP A 63 -6.51 12.36 0.29
C ASP A 63 -5.98 10.96 0.67
N TYR A 64 -6.90 9.99 0.78
CA TYR A 64 -6.61 8.61 1.18
C TYR A 64 -7.46 7.62 0.39
N LEU A 65 -6.83 6.52 -0.04
CA LEU A 65 -7.53 5.33 -0.57
C LEU A 65 -7.24 4.16 0.36
N LEU A 66 -8.24 3.73 1.13
CA LEU A 66 -8.14 2.56 2.00
C LEU A 66 -8.53 1.31 1.24
N VAL A 67 -7.71 0.26 1.36
CA VAL A 67 -7.93 -1.03 0.70
C VAL A 67 -8.08 -2.10 1.78
N ASP A 68 -9.27 -2.67 1.89
CA ASP A 68 -9.53 -3.80 2.79
C ASP A 68 -9.07 -5.10 2.11
N LEU A 69 -8.07 -5.75 2.70
CA LEU A 69 -7.42 -6.92 2.13
C LEU A 69 -8.12 -8.20 2.64
N PRO A 70 -8.35 -9.20 1.77
CA PRO A 70 -8.84 -10.49 2.24
C PRO A 70 -7.85 -11.09 3.27
N PRO A 71 -8.35 -11.84 4.26
CA PRO A 71 -7.49 -12.43 5.28
C PRO A 71 -6.52 -13.44 4.64
N GLY A 72 -5.31 -13.54 5.21
CA GLY A 72 -4.27 -14.51 4.79
C GLY A 72 -3.01 -13.85 4.25
N THR A 73 -2.11 -14.68 3.71
CA THR A 73 -0.79 -14.27 3.17
C THR A 73 -0.69 -14.53 1.66
N GLY A 74 -1.75 -14.23 0.92
CA GLY A 74 -1.93 -14.67 -0.47
C GLY A 74 -1.28 -13.77 -1.53
N ASP A 75 -1.48 -14.16 -2.79
CA ASP A 75 -0.97 -13.45 -3.97
C ASP A 75 -1.60 -12.06 -4.17
N VAL A 76 -2.75 -11.79 -3.54
CA VAL A 76 -3.50 -10.53 -3.67
C VAL A 76 -2.75 -9.37 -3.06
N GLN A 77 -2.18 -9.57 -1.86
CA GLN A 77 -1.43 -8.55 -1.16
C GLN A 77 -0.15 -8.18 -1.93
N LEU A 78 0.51 -9.18 -2.51
CA LEU A 78 1.66 -8.97 -3.41
C LEU A 78 1.25 -8.22 -4.68
N THR A 79 0.14 -8.64 -5.30
CA THR A 79 -0.39 -7.98 -6.51
C THR A 79 -0.68 -6.51 -6.26
N ILE A 80 -1.30 -6.16 -5.14
CA ILE A 80 -1.62 -4.77 -4.79
C ILE A 80 -0.34 -3.95 -4.63
N ALA A 81 0.64 -4.47 -3.88
CA ALA A 81 1.92 -3.81 -3.68
C ALA A 81 2.73 -3.65 -4.98
N GLN A 82 2.52 -4.51 -5.97
CA GLN A 82 3.11 -4.40 -7.31
C GLN A 82 2.33 -3.45 -8.24
N THR A 83 1.02 -3.34 -8.06
CA THR A 83 0.14 -2.55 -8.93
C THR A 83 0.12 -1.08 -8.53
N ALA A 84 0.25 -0.78 -7.24
CA ALA A 84 0.19 0.57 -6.71
C ALA A 84 1.29 0.82 -5.66
N ALA A 85 1.81 2.05 -5.64
CA ALA A 85 2.67 2.49 -4.56
C ALA A 85 1.84 2.70 -3.29
N LEU A 86 2.03 1.82 -2.31
CA LEU A 86 1.32 1.89 -1.03
C LEU A 86 2.07 2.79 -0.07
N ALA A 87 1.39 3.80 0.49
CA ALA A 87 1.93 4.64 1.55
C ALA A 87 2.27 3.84 2.83
N GLY A 88 1.61 2.68 3.00
CA GLY A 88 1.94 1.70 4.02
C GLY A 88 0.80 0.72 4.28
N ALA A 89 1.05 -0.22 5.19
CA ALA A 89 0.09 -1.23 5.63
C ALA A 89 -0.16 -1.09 7.14
N VAL A 90 -1.39 -1.37 7.57
CA VAL A 90 -1.77 -1.44 8.98
C VAL A 90 -2.14 -2.87 9.32
N ILE A 91 -1.56 -3.41 10.40
CA ILE A 91 -1.87 -4.75 10.87
C ILE A 91 -3.00 -4.67 11.88
N VAL A 92 -4.09 -5.39 11.64
CA VAL A 92 -5.18 -5.56 12.60
C VAL A 92 -5.06 -6.93 13.24
N THR A 93 -4.95 -6.95 14.57
CA THR A 93 -4.78 -8.17 15.38
C THR A 93 -5.84 -8.26 16.45
N THR A 94 -5.83 -9.31 17.26
CA THR A 94 -6.69 -9.47 18.45
C THR A 94 -5.83 -9.82 19.67
N PRO A 95 -6.31 -9.68 20.92
CA PRO A 95 -5.46 -9.81 22.10
C PRO A 95 -4.92 -11.22 22.41
N GLN A 96 -5.38 -12.25 21.67
CA GLN A 96 -5.00 -13.63 21.94
C GLN A 96 -3.61 -13.95 21.38
N ALA A 97 -2.85 -14.78 22.09
CA ALA A 97 -1.46 -15.12 21.74
C ALA A 97 -1.26 -15.66 20.31
N VAL A 98 -2.27 -16.34 19.73
CA VAL A 98 -2.21 -16.84 18.34
C VAL A 98 -2.12 -15.71 17.32
N ALA A 99 -2.61 -14.51 17.66
CA ALA A 99 -2.64 -13.36 16.78
C ALA A 99 -1.23 -12.76 16.55
N ARG A 100 -0.28 -12.99 17.47
CA ARG A 100 1.15 -12.62 17.30
C ARG A 100 1.75 -13.22 16.04
N THR A 101 1.54 -14.51 15.82
CA THR A 101 2.02 -15.22 14.63
C THR A 101 1.41 -14.66 13.33
N ILE A 102 0.18 -14.14 13.39
CA ILE A 102 -0.49 -13.54 12.23
C ILE A 102 0.12 -12.16 11.92
N ALA A 103 0.35 -11.34 12.95
CA ALA A 103 1.01 -10.05 12.79
C ALA A 103 2.45 -10.18 12.26
N GLU A 104 3.23 -11.12 12.80
CA GLU A 104 4.58 -11.44 12.32
C GLU A 104 4.59 -11.84 10.84
N LYS A 105 3.63 -12.68 10.43
CA LYS A 105 3.47 -13.08 9.02
C LYS A 105 3.08 -11.90 8.13
N GLY A 106 2.17 -11.05 8.60
CA GLY A 106 1.77 -9.83 7.90
C GLY A 106 2.96 -8.91 7.64
N LEU A 107 3.78 -8.66 8.67
CA LEU A 107 5.01 -7.86 8.53
C LEU A 107 5.97 -8.47 7.50
N ARG A 108 6.26 -9.78 7.62
CA ARG A 108 7.16 -10.48 6.70
C ARG A 108 6.67 -10.50 5.26
N MET A 109 5.36 -10.46 5.03
CA MET A 109 4.77 -10.42 3.69
C MET A 109 5.01 -9.07 2.99
N PHE A 110 4.98 -7.96 3.73
CA PHE A 110 5.19 -6.62 3.17
C PHE A 110 6.68 -6.25 3.01
N GLN A 111 7.59 -6.94 3.72
CA GLN A 111 9.04 -6.70 3.63
C GLN A 111 9.62 -6.87 2.21
N PRO A 112 9.37 -7.97 1.46
CA PRO A 112 9.90 -8.14 0.11
C PRO A 112 9.45 -7.06 -0.87
N VAL A 113 8.21 -6.61 -0.73
CA VAL A 113 7.62 -5.53 -1.56
C VAL A 113 7.87 -4.13 -1.02
N ARG A 114 8.61 -4.02 0.09
CA ARG A 114 9.07 -2.75 0.68
C ARG A 114 7.94 -1.79 1.05
N VAL A 115 6.79 -2.34 1.40
CA VAL A 115 5.67 -1.54 1.90
C VAL A 115 5.88 -1.32 3.39
N PRO A 116 5.95 -0.07 3.89
CA PRO A 116 6.16 0.19 5.30
C PRO A 116 4.93 -0.25 6.11
N VAL A 117 5.14 -0.93 7.22
CA VAL A 117 4.06 -1.22 8.16
C VAL A 117 3.94 -0.03 9.11
N LEU A 118 2.81 0.67 9.05
CA LEU A 118 2.55 1.92 9.78
C LEU A 118 2.25 1.67 11.26
N GLY A 119 1.81 0.47 11.61
CA GLY A 119 1.56 0.09 13.00
C GLY A 119 0.56 -1.04 13.15
N VAL A 120 0.23 -1.30 14.41
CA VAL A 120 -0.66 -2.38 14.84
C VAL A 120 -1.89 -1.80 15.52
N ILE A 121 -3.07 -2.29 15.14
CA ILE A 121 -4.35 -2.05 15.80
C ILE A 121 -4.80 -3.34 16.49
N GLU A 122 -5.21 -3.26 17.75
CA GLU A 122 -5.84 -4.36 18.46
C GLU A 122 -7.37 -4.28 18.34
N ASN A 123 -7.99 -5.18 17.60
CA ASN A 123 -9.44 -5.32 17.57
C ASN A 123 -9.91 -6.20 18.74
N MET A 124 -11.10 -5.94 19.26
CA MET A 124 -11.68 -6.64 20.41
C MET A 124 -10.84 -6.52 21.69
N SER A 125 -10.27 -5.33 21.94
CA SER A 125 -9.35 -5.08 23.07
C SER A 125 -10.01 -5.18 24.45
N SER A 126 -11.29 -4.84 24.53
CA SER A 126 -12.13 -4.95 25.72
C SER A 126 -13.60 -5.02 25.31
N PHE A 127 -14.53 -5.02 26.26
CA PHE A 127 -15.97 -4.93 26.03
C PHE A 127 -16.52 -3.62 26.57
N ALA A 128 -17.16 -2.81 25.72
CA ALA A 128 -17.82 -1.57 26.10
C ALA A 128 -19.28 -1.85 26.48
N CYS A 129 -19.61 -1.70 27.76
CA CYS A 129 -20.97 -1.90 28.25
C CYS A 129 -21.93 -0.87 27.62
N PRO A 130 -22.99 -1.29 26.91
CA PRO A 130 -23.93 -0.35 26.30
C PRO A 130 -24.80 0.40 27.31
N HIS A 131 -24.91 -0.08 28.55
CA HIS A 131 -25.73 0.52 29.61
C HIS A 131 -24.99 1.63 30.38
N CYS A 132 -23.78 1.37 30.85
CA CYS A 132 -23.00 2.33 31.66
C CYS A 132 -21.82 2.97 30.92
N GLY A 133 -21.43 2.47 29.75
CA GLY A 133 -20.27 2.96 28.99
C GLY A 133 -18.92 2.50 29.51
N GLU A 134 -18.88 1.80 30.65
CA GLU A 134 -17.64 1.26 31.23
C GLU A 134 -17.07 0.12 30.36
N THR A 135 -15.74 0.06 30.30
CA THR A 135 -15.02 -0.95 29.54
C THR A 135 -14.52 -2.06 30.47
N THR A 136 -14.80 -3.31 30.12
CA THR A 136 -14.39 -4.50 30.87
C THR A 136 -13.55 -5.42 30.00
N ASN A 137 -12.46 -5.94 30.54
CA ASN A 137 -11.62 -6.90 29.83
C ASN A 137 -12.25 -8.29 29.92
N ILE A 138 -12.83 -8.75 28.82
CA ILE A 138 -13.44 -10.09 28.73
C ILE A 138 -12.49 -11.16 28.16
N PHE A 139 -11.35 -10.73 27.61
CA PHE A 139 -10.25 -11.55 27.13
C PHE A 139 -8.93 -11.11 27.78
N SER A 140 -7.82 -11.76 27.42
CA SER A 140 -6.49 -11.18 27.63
C SER A 140 -6.41 -9.78 27.00
N THR A 141 -5.55 -8.92 27.51
CA THR A 141 -5.38 -7.55 27.01
C THR A 141 -3.92 -7.24 26.76
N GLY A 142 -3.66 -6.30 25.85
CA GLY A 142 -2.30 -5.82 25.56
C GLY A 142 -1.54 -6.69 24.57
N GLY A 143 -2.12 -7.77 24.05
CA GLY A 143 -1.45 -8.64 23.09
C GLY A 143 -1.04 -7.91 21.82
N GLY A 144 -1.84 -6.96 21.34
CA GLY A 144 -1.50 -6.12 20.20
C GLY A 144 -0.42 -5.08 20.50
N GLU A 145 -0.37 -4.56 21.73
CA GLU A 145 0.67 -3.62 22.16
C GLU A 145 2.01 -4.33 22.35
N GLU A 146 2.02 -5.50 22.98
CA GLU A 146 3.19 -6.39 23.08
C GLU A 146 3.71 -6.78 21.69
N VAL A 147 2.82 -7.15 20.77
CA VAL A 147 3.19 -7.44 19.37
C VAL A 147 3.82 -6.22 18.69
N ALA A 148 3.26 -5.03 18.87
CA ALA A 148 3.81 -3.82 18.30
C ALA A 148 5.24 -3.56 18.84
N GLN A 149 5.43 -3.71 20.16
CA GLN A 149 6.73 -3.55 20.80
C GLN A 149 7.76 -4.57 20.30
N ASP A 150 7.40 -5.85 20.24
CA ASP A 150 8.26 -6.94 19.77
C ASP A 150 8.72 -6.74 18.32
N LEU A 151 7.83 -6.20 17.48
CA LEU A 151 8.09 -5.94 16.07
C LEU A 151 8.74 -4.58 15.81
N GLY A 152 8.92 -3.75 16.85
CA GLY A 152 9.44 -2.38 16.72
C GLY A 152 8.50 -1.46 15.92
N LEU A 153 7.18 -1.70 16.00
CA LEU A 153 6.14 -0.97 15.28
C LEU A 153 5.33 -0.05 16.22
N PRO A 154 4.73 1.03 15.70
CA PRO A 154 3.80 1.84 16.49
C PRO A 154 2.53 1.06 16.89
N PHE A 155 2.13 1.17 18.15
CA PHE A 155 0.78 0.75 18.58
C PHE A 155 -0.23 1.88 18.32
N LEU A 156 -1.16 1.63 17.40
CA LEU A 156 -2.13 2.63 16.95
C LEU A 156 -3.33 2.71 17.90
N GLY A 157 -3.67 1.63 18.59
CA GLY A 157 -4.70 1.62 19.62
C GLY A 157 -5.55 0.35 19.61
N GLY A 158 -6.41 0.24 20.62
CA GLY A 158 -7.35 -0.87 20.78
C GLY A 158 -8.80 -0.44 20.51
N VAL A 159 -9.55 -1.24 19.75
CA VAL A 159 -10.98 -1.05 19.52
C VAL A 159 -11.77 -2.02 20.40
N PRO A 160 -12.61 -1.54 21.32
CA PRO A 160 -13.43 -2.42 22.15
C PRO A 160 -14.56 -3.06 21.35
N LEU A 161 -14.99 -4.25 21.78
CA LEU A 161 -16.26 -4.84 21.41
C LEU A 161 -17.40 -3.96 21.94
N ASP A 162 -18.10 -3.32 21.01
CA ASP A 162 -19.26 -2.50 21.30
C ASP A 162 -20.43 -2.96 20.44
N PRO A 163 -21.53 -3.51 21.02
CA PRO A 163 -22.68 -3.97 20.26
C PRO A 163 -23.28 -2.89 19.33
N ARG A 164 -23.13 -1.61 19.69
CA ARG A 164 -23.63 -0.49 18.88
C ARG A 164 -22.94 -0.42 17.53
N VAL A 165 -21.69 -0.87 17.41
CA VAL A 165 -20.96 -0.95 16.13
C VAL A 165 -21.68 -1.86 15.14
N VAL A 166 -22.09 -3.05 15.60
CA VAL A 166 -22.80 -4.04 14.77
C VAL A 166 -24.16 -3.50 14.35
N VAL A 167 -24.96 -3.02 15.30
CA VAL A 167 -26.30 -2.46 15.02
C VAL A 167 -26.21 -1.28 14.03
N ALA A 168 -25.20 -0.42 14.19
CA ALA A 168 -24.96 0.72 13.30
C ALA A 168 -24.55 0.25 11.89
N GLY A 169 -23.64 -0.72 11.81
CA GLY A 169 -23.18 -1.30 10.56
C GLY A 169 -24.28 -1.99 9.74
N ASP A 170 -25.14 -2.75 10.41
CA ASP A 170 -26.30 -3.42 9.80
C ASP A 170 -27.34 -2.42 9.31
N ALA A 171 -27.54 -1.32 10.05
CA ALA A 171 -28.40 -0.21 9.64
C ALA A 171 -27.80 0.67 8.53
N GLY A 172 -26.58 0.38 8.06
CA GLY A 172 -25.92 1.15 6.99
C GLY A 172 -25.41 2.54 7.40
N THR A 173 -25.38 2.84 8.70
CA THR A 173 -24.90 4.12 9.24
C THR A 173 -23.79 3.85 10.24
N PRO A 174 -22.51 4.09 9.89
CA PRO A 174 -21.38 3.77 10.77
C PRO A 174 -21.48 4.38 12.17
N THR A 175 -20.98 3.68 13.20
CA THR A 175 -21.09 4.13 14.61
C THR A 175 -20.46 5.51 14.84
N VAL A 176 -19.40 5.85 14.09
CA VAL A 176 -18.73 7.17 14.16
C VAL A 176 -19.62 8.32 13.68
N VAL A 177 -20.62 8.03 12.83
CA VAL A 177 -21.63 8.98 12.37
C VAL A 177 -22.83 8.97 13.31
N ARG A 178 -23.33 7.77 13.65
CA ARG A 178 -24.55 7.61 14.46
C ARG A 178 -24.38 7.99 15.92
N ASP A 179 -23.33 7.47 16.56
CA ASP A 179 -23.10 7.55 18.01
C ASP A 179 -21.62 7.92 18.31
N PRO A 180 -21.15 9.14 17.99
CA PRO A 180 -19.74 9.50 18.01
C PRO A 180 -19.10 9.43 19.41
N GLY A 181 -19.89 9.55 20.48
CA GLY A 181 -19.41 9.50 21.87
C GLY A 181 -19.17 8.10 22.43
N THR A 182 -19.48 7.04 21.68
CA THR A 182 -19.27 5.67 22.16
C THR A 182 -17.78 5.33 22.26
N PRO A 183 -17.36 4.43 23.18
CA PRO A 183 -15.96 4.03 23.31
C PRO A 183 -15.33 3.56 21.99
N ALA A 184 -16.06 2.77 21.18
CA ALA A 184 -15.58 2.34 19.88
C ALA A 184 -15.44 3.49 18.87
N ALA A 185 -16.41 4.43 18.81
CA ALA A 185 -16.32 5.58 17.91
C ALA A 185 -15.18 6.54 18.27
N VAL A 186 -14.90 6.70 19.57
CA VAL A 186 -13.73 7.46 20.04
C VAL A 186 -12.44 6.75 19.62
N ALA A 187 -12.33 5.44 19.88
CA ALA A 187 -11.16 4.65 19.50
C ALA A 187 -10.89 4.70 17.98
N PHE A 188 -11.91 4.56 17.13
CA PHE A 188 -11.76 4.69 15.67
C PHE A 188 -11.20 6.06 15.26
N ARG A 189 -11.69 7.16 15.85
CA ARG A 189 -11.21 8.51 15.53
C ARG A 189 -9.76 8.73 15.97
N GLU A 190 -9.38 8.20 17.13
CA GLU A 190 -8.00 8.29 17.62
C GLU A 190 -7.04 7.47 16.77
N ILE A 191 -7.41 6.24 16.42
CA ILE A 191 -6.65 5.38 15.51
C ILE A 191 -6.51 6.05 14.14
N ALA A 192 -7.58 6.59 13.57
CA ALA A 192 -7.53 7.27 12.28
C ALA A 192 -6.54 8.46 12.28
N ARG A 193 -6.50 9.24 13.37
CA ARG A 193 -5.52 10.33 13.52
C ARG A 193 -4.08 9.80 13.56
N LYS A 194 -3.82 8.73 14.30
CA LYS A 194 -2.48 8.13 14.38
C LYS A 194 -2.07 7.53 13.04
N VAL A 195 -2.97 6.84 12.33
CA VAL A 195 -2.72 6.34 10.97
C VAL A 195 -2.38 7.49 10.02
N ALA A 196 -3.16 8.58 10.04
CA ALA A 196 -2.89 9.75 9.20
C ALA A 196 -1.50 10.36 9.48
N LEU A 197 -1.08 10.41 10.74
CA LEU A 197 0.26 10.85 11.13
C LEU A 197 1.36 9.91 10.59
N GLU A 198 1.18 8.59 10.72
CA GLU A 198 2.15 7.62 10.20
C GLU A 198 2.22 7.62 8.67
N VAL A 199 1.09 7.82 7.98
CA VAL A 199 1.09 8.03 6.51
C VAL A 199 1.86 9.31 6.16
N ALA A 200 1.63 10.41 6.87
CA ALA A 200 2.35 11.66 6.62
C ALA A 200 3.86 11.50 6.83
N ARG A 201 4.28 10.79 7.88
CA ARG A 201 5.69 10.43 8.15
C ARG A 201 6.27 9.55 7.06
N SER A 202 5.54 8.51 6.65
CA SER A 202 5.93 7.61 5.57
C SER A 202 6.14 8.40 4.27
N ASN A 203 5.18 9.23 3.90
CA ASN A 203 5.27 10.09 2.71
C ASN A 203 6.41 11.12 2.82
N GLN A 204 6.72 11.64 4.00
CA GLN A 204 7.86 12.54 4.21
C GLN A 204 9.20 11.82 4.10
N ALA A 205 9.31 10.61 4.66
CA ALA A 205 10.48 9.76 4.49
C ALA A 205 10.70 9.40 3.02
N GLU A 206 9.63 9.21 2.24
CA GLU A 206 9.71 9.06 0.78
C GLU A 206 10.06 10.37 0.05
N ARG A 207 9.57 11.53 0.50
CA ARG A 207 9.94 12.85 -0.04
C ARG A 207 11.42 13.17 0.13
N GLY A 208 12.08 12.60 1.15
CA GLY A 208 13.55 12.57 1.34
C GLY A 208 14.29 11.74 0.29
N GLY A 209 13.90 11.90 -0.97
CA GLY A 209 14.34 11.08 -2.07
C GLY A 209 13.52 11.26 -3.33
N VAL A 210 12.63 12.25 -3.45
CA VAL A 210 11.89 12.54 -4.69
C VAL A 210 12.73 13.41 -5.61
N ALA A 211 12.77 13.06 -6.90
CA ALA A 211 13.49 13.86 -7.89
C ALA A 211 12.74 15.17 -8.16
N GLU A 212 13.44 16.30 -8.06
CA GLU A 212 13.01 17.59 -8.59
C GLU A 212 12.99 17.55 -10.12
N SER A 213 13.99 16.92 -10.74
CA SER A 213 14.02 16.70 -12.19
C SER A 213 14.84 15.48 -12.57
N VAL A 214 14.48 14.85 -13.69
CA VAL A 214 15.24 13.77 -14.32
C VAL A 214 15.49 14.11 -15.77
N ARG A 215 16.75 14.07 -16.20
CA ARG A 215 17.15 14.41 -17.56
C ARG A 215 18.30 13.54 -18.06
N VAL A 216 18.55 13.57 -19.37
CA VAL A 216 19.70 12.92 -19.98
C VAL A 216 20.79 13.96 -20.19
N GLU A 217 22.01 13.68 -19.72
CA GLU A 217 23.19 14.50 -20.00
C GLU A 217 24.37 13.61 -20.37
N GLY A 218 24.89 13.79 -21.59
CA GLY A 218 25.96 12.95 -22.11
C GLY A 218 25.52 11.48 -22.18
N ASN A 219 26.23 10.60 -21.49
CA ASN A 219 25.98 9.16 -21.43
C ASN A 219 25.28 8.71 -20.12
N ALA A 220 24.63 9.64 -19.42
CA ALA A 220 24.01 9.38 -18.13
C ALA A 220 22.60 9.97 -18.01
N VAL A 221 21.79 9.32 -17.18
CA VAL A 221 20.58 9.90 -16.63
C VAL A 221 20.96 10.64 -15.34
N VAL A 222 20.62 11.91 -15.27
CA VAL A 222 20.90 12.78 -14.13
C VAL A 222 19.61 13.03 -13.38
N VAL A 223 19.64 12.77 -12.08
CA VAL A 223 18.53 12.96 -11.17
C VAL A 223 18.90 14.04 -10.17
N ARG A 224 18.20 15.16 -10.22
CA ARG A 224 18.29 16.21 -9.21
C ARG A 224 17.22 15.97 -8.17
N TRP A 225 17.58 15.93 -6.90
CA TRP A 225 16.64 15.65 -5.80
C TRP A 225 16.22 16.93 -5.11
N HIS A 226 15.01 16.92 -4.55
CA HIS A 226 14.53 18.03 -3.75
C HIS A 226 15.32 18.23 -2.44
N ASP A 227 15.96 17.18 -1.95
CA ASP A 227 16.55 17.10 -0.62
C ASP A 227 18.07 16.89 -0.63
N GLY A 228 18.74 17.00 -1.78
CA GLY A 228 20.18 16.72 -1.84
C GLY A 228 20.86 16.94 -3.20
N PRO A 229 22.14 16.54 -3.32
CA PRO A 229 22.96 16.76 -4.51
C PRO A 229 22.52 15.89 -5.69
N GLU A 230 22.80 16.30 -6.92
CA GLU A 230 22.45 15.54 -8.13
C GLU A 230 23.19 14.20 -8.20
N ASP A 231 22.46 13.13 -8.54
CA ASP A 231 23.02 11.80 -8.83
C ASP A 231 23.07 11.55 -10.34
N ARG A 232 24.17 10.97 -10.82
CA ARG A 232 24.36 10.60 -12.23
C ARG A 232 24.40 9.09 -12.38
N PHE A 233 23.61 8.52 -13.28
CA PHE A 233 23.55 7.08 -13.54
C PHE A 233 23.90 6.77 -14.98
N GLY A 234 24.94 5.97 -15.20
CA GLY A 234 25.26 5.47 -16.54
C GLY A 234 24.14 4.58 -17.08
N PHE A 235 23.91 4.64 -18.40
CA PHE A 235 22.82 3.89 -19.03
C PHE A 235 22.90 2.38 -18.76
N GLU A 236 24.09 1.80 -18.89
CA GLU A 236 24.31 0.37 -18.63
C GLU A 236 23.97 -0.01 -17.19
N HIS A 237 24.33 0.86 -16.23
CA HIS A 237 24.05 0.61 -14.82
C HIS A 237 22.54 0.60 -14.56
N LEU A 238 21.79 1.59 -15.05
CA LEU A 238 20.33 1.59 -14.92
C LEU A 238 19.72 0.39 -15.62
N ARG A 239 20.22 0.04 -16.80
CA ARG A 239 19.70 -1.06 -17.60
C ARG A 239 19.93 -2.43 -16.98
N ASN A 240 21.08 -2.64 -16.34
CA ASN A 240 21.38 -3.79 -15.48
C ASN A 240 20.44 -3.85 -14.27
N HIS A 241 19.86 -2.71 -13.90
CA HIS A 241 18.91 -2.58 -12.80
C HIS A 241 17.45 -2.43 -13.24
N CYS A 242 17.14 -2.66 -14.52
CA CYS A 242 15.81 -2.46 -15.08
C CYS A 242 14.73 -3.25 -14.31
N PRO A 243 13.65 -2.59 -13.84
CA PRO A 243 12.59 -3.23 -13.05
C PRO A 243 11.44 -3.79 -13.90
N CYS A 244 11.54 -3.81 -15.23
CA CYS A 244 10.44 -4.29 -16.06
C CYS A 244 10.21 -5.81 -15.89
N ALA A 245 8.98 -6.25 -16.20
CA ALA A 245 8.56 -7.66 -16.16
C ALA A 245 9.40 -8.59 -17.06
N THR A 246 10.05 -8.04 -18.10
CA THR A 246 10.97 -8.80 -18.95
C THR A 246 12.30 -9.13 -18.24
N CYS A 247 12.74 -8.26 -17.32
CA CYS A 247 14.01 -8.40 -16.60
C CYS A 247 13.84 -9.09 -15.25
N VAL A 248 12.71 -8.87 -14.60
CA VAL A 248 12.40 -9.41 -13.27
C VAL A 248 11.22 -10.34 -13.42
N ASP A 249 11.41 -11.59 -13.01
CA ASP A 249 10.34 -12.58 -13.03
C ASP A 249 9.23 -12.19 -12.03
N GLU A 250 8.00 -12.08 -12.51
CA GLU A 250 6.85 -11.55 -11.76
C GLU A 250 6.52 -12.37 -10.50
N TRP A 251 6.83 -13.67 -10.52
CA TRP A 251 6.48 -14.63 -9.46
C TRP A 251 7.59 -14.79 -8.43
N SER A 252 8.84 -14.86 -8.89
CA SER A 252 9.99 -15.10 -8.02
C SER A 252 10.71 -13.82 -7.58
N GLY A 253 10.46 -12.68 -8.23
CA GLY A 253 11.20 -11.43 -8.02
C GLY A 253 12.68 -11.53 -8.40
N LYS A 254 13.13 -12.68 -8.92
CA LYS A 254 14.52 -12.89 -9.31
C LYS A 254 14.76 -12.22 -10.66
N ARG A 255 15.88 -11.51 -10.75
CA ARG A 255 16.37 -11.03 -12.05
C ARG A 255 16.72 -12.23 -12.90
N ARG A 256 16.20 -12.24 -14.12
CA ARG A 256 16.64 -13.18 -15.15
C ARG A 256 18.10 -12.86 -15.43
N SER A 257 18.94 -13.89 -15.47
CA SER A 257 20.37 -13.74 -15.77
C SER A 257 20.50 -13.11 -17.16
N LEU A 258 20.75 -11.81 -17.18
CA LEU A 258 20.95 -11.03 -18.39
C LEU A 258 22.45 -10.81 -18.49
N THR A 259 23.14 -11.72 -19.17
CA THR A 259 24.39 -11.36 -19.84
C THR A 259 24.02 -10.31 -20.87
N LEU A 260 24.17 -9.03 -20.50
CA LEU A 260 23.63 -7.92 -21.27
C LEU A 260 24.45 -7.69 -22.54
N LEU A 261 23.96 -8.20 -23.66
CA LEU A 261 24.39 -7.79 -25.00
C LEU A 261 23.68 -6.49 -25.35
N LEU A 262 24.24 -5.37 -24.90
CA LEU A 262 23.73 -4.04 -25.23
C LEU A 262 24.09 -3.67 -26.67
N PRO A 263 23.18 -3.00 -27.42
CA PRO A 263 23.50 -2.48 -28.73
C PRO A 263 24.58 -1.40 -28.64
N THR A 264 25.38 -1.24 -29.70
CA THR A 264 26.49 -0.27 -29.75
C THR A 264 26.06 1.19 -29.51
N ASN A 265 24.82 1.54 -29.84
CA ASN A 265 24.24 2.87 -29.63
C ASN A 265 23.22 2.86 -28.47
N PHE A 266 23.45 2.06 -27.43
CA PHE A 266 22.50 1.92 -26.32
C PHE A 266 22.22 3.25 -25.62
N ALA A 267 20.95 3.64 -25.59
CA ALA A 267 20.52 4.92 -25.03
C ALA A 267 19.01 4.90 -24.69
N PRO A 268 18.56 5.76 -23.77
CA PRO A 268 17.14 6.01 -23.57
C PRO A 268 16.56 6.76 -24.79
N LYS A 269 15.44 6.26 -25.33
CA LYS A 269 14.62 6.97 -26.34
C LYS A 269 13.79 8.09 -25.70
N LYS A 270 13.26 7.83 -24.51
CA LYS A 270 12.36 8.76 -23.81
C LYS A 270 12.41 8.54 -22.30
N LEU A 271 12.27 9.64 -21.56
CA LEU A 271 11.97 9.65 -20.13
C LEU A 271 10.53 10.12 -19.95
N VAL A 272 9.72 9.35 -19.25
CA VAL A 272 8.32 9.69 -18.96
C VAL A 272 8.16 9.78 -17.44
N PRO A 273 7.89 10.97 -16.87
CA PRO A 273 7.57 11.09 -15.46
C PRO A 273 6.33 10.27 -15.12
N VAL A 274 6.37 9.53 -14.01
CA VAL A 274 5.24 8.76 -13.49
C VAL A 274 4.85 9.36 -12.15
N GLY A 275 4.04 10.44 -12.21
CA GLY A 275 3.68 11.23 -11.03
C GLY A 275 4.91 11.70 -10.24
N ASN A 276 4.80 11.70 -8.91
CA ASN A 276 5.91 12.00 -7.99
C ASN A 276 6.71 10.73 -7.60
N TYR A 277 6.40 9.59 -8.23
CA TYR A 277 6.87 8.28 -7.82
C TYR A 277 8.18 7.88 -8.48
N GLY A 278 8.40 8.28 -9.73
CA GLY A 278 9.58 7.88 -10.48
C GLY A 278 9.54 8.29 -11.93
N VAL A 279 10.44 7.67 -12.69
CA VAL A 279 10.58 7.89 -14.12
C VAL A 279 10.52 6.56 -14.85
N GLN A 280 9.70 6.48 -15.90
CA GLN A 280 9.72 5.37 -16.84
C GLN A 280 10.73 5.68 -17.95
N ILE A 281 11.65 4.75 -18.19
CA ILE A 281 12.67 4.91 -19.22
C ILE A 281 12.35 3.97 -20.38
N HIS A 282 12.12 4.56 -21.55
CA HIS A 282 11.94 3.80 -22.79
C HIS A 282 13.31 3.57 -23.41
N TRP A 283 13.85 2.36 -23.27
CA TRP A 283 15.14 2.02 -23.84
C TRP A 283 15.03 1.70 -25.32
N ASN A 284 16.12 1.92 -26.07
CA ASN A 284 16.14 1.62 -27.50
C ASN A 284 16.29 0.12 -27.84
N ASP A 285 16.41 -0.75 -26.84
CA ASP A 285 16.49 -2.21 -26.96
C ASP A 285 15.15 -2.92 -26.69
N GLY A 286 14.04 -2.18 -26.59
CA GLY A 286 12.69 -2.73 -26.42
C GLY A 286 12.21 -2.81 -24.97
N HIS A 287 13.01 -2.41 -23.99
CA HIS A 287 12.58 -2.33 -22.60
C HIS A 287 11.93 -0.97 -22.31
N GLU A 288 10.60 -0.92 -22.29
CA GLU A 288 9.88 0.36 -22.12
C GLU A 288 8.93 0.42 -20.93
N THR A 289 8.62 -0.69 -20.29
CA THR A 289 7.65 -0.76 -19.18
C THR A 289 8.25 -0.59 -17.79
N GLY A 290 9.58 -0.46 -17.69
CA GLY A 290 10.28 -0.37 -16.41
C GLY A 290 10.14 1.02 -15.76
N ILE A 291 9.48 1.08 -14.61
CA ILE A 291 9.36 2.30 -13.80
C ILE A 291 10.50 2.34 -12.77
N TYR A 292 11.41 3.29 -12.92
CA TYR A 292 12.47 3.55 -11.97
C TYR A 292 11.92 4.47 -10.88
N SER A 293 11.45 3.85 -9.79
CA SER A 293 10.99 4.62 -8.64
C SER A 293 12.14 5.45 -8.07
N HIS A 294 11.80 6.62 -7.53
CA HIS A 294 12.74 7.49 -6.85
C HIS A 294 13.52 6.77 -5.73
N HIS A 295 12.84 5.89 -4.99
CA HIS A 295 13.47 5.00 -4.01
C HIS A 295 14.50 4.03 -4.62
N LEU A 296 14.20 3.42 -5.78
CA LEU A 296 15.16 2.57 -6.49
C LEU A 296 16.40 3.38 -6.89
N LEU A 297 16.21 4.55 -7.49
CA LEU A 297 17.28 5.43 -7.93
C LEU A 297 18.16 5.90 -6.75
N ARG A 298 17.57 6.30 -5.63
CA ARG A 298 18.32 6.64 -4.39
C ARG A 298 19.14 5.46 -3.87
N ARG A 299 18.58 4.25 -3.89
CA ARG A 299 19.33 3.04 -3.48
C ARG A 299 20.53 2.79 -4.40
N LEU A 300 20.36 2.93 -5.71
CA LEU A 300 21.45 2.75 -6.68
C LEU A 300 22.56 3.81 -6.50
N ALA A 301 22.19 5.04 -6.12
CA ALA A 301 23.17 6.08 -5.80
C ALA A 301 24.06 5.69 -4.61
N ARG A 302 23.44 5.27 -3.49
CA ARG A 302 24.17 4.84 -2.28
C ARG A 302 25.10 3.64 -2.53
N GLN A 303 24.65 2.68 -3.36
CA GLN A 303 25.46 1.51 -3.71
C GLN A 303 26.70 1.85 -4.56
N ARG A 304 26.75 3.02 -5.23
CA ARG A 304 27.99 3.48 -5.89
C ARG A 304 28.99 4.06 -4.89
N GLU A 305 28.53 4.79 -3.88
CA GLU A 305 29.42 5.43 -2.88
C GLU A 305 30.24 4.39 -2.10
N GLU A 306 29.64 3.25 -1.75
CA GLU A 306 30.31 2.12 -1.07
C GLU A 306 31.39 1.44 -1.91
N VAL A 307 31.30 1.49 -3.24
CA VAL A 307 32.31 0.90 -4.16
C VAL A 307 33.46 1.89 -4.43
N THR A 308 33.23 3.19 -4.23
CA THR A 308 34.24 4.25 -4.43
C THR A 308 34.97 4.69 -3.16
N SER A 309 34.55 4.22 -1.98
CA SER A 309 35.26 4.47 -0.73
C SER A 309 36.44 3.49 -0.60
N PRO A 310 37.70 3.94 -0.61
CA PRO A 310 38.83 3.02 -0.43
C PRO A 310 38.75 2.43 0.97
N ALA A 311 38.88 1.09 1.07
CA ALA A 311 39.08 0.42 2.34
C ALA A 311 40.29 1.06 3.04
N GLY A 312 40.01 1.84 4.10
CA GLY A 312 41.00 2.41 4.98
C GLY A 312 41.59 1.36 5.91
#